data_AF-A0A7S1Z3V5-F1
#
_entry.id   AF-A0A7S1Z3V5-F1
#
_cell.length_a   1.000
_cell.length_b   1.000
_cell.length_c   1.000
_cell.angle_alpha   90.00
_cell.angle_beta   90.00
_cell.angle_gamma   90.00
#
_symmetry.space_group_name_H-M   'P 1'
#
loop_
_entity.id
_entity.type
_entity.pdbx_description
1 polymer ?
#
loop_
_entity_poly.entity_id
_entity_poly.type
_entity_poly.pdbx_seq_one_letter_code
_entity_poly.pdbx_strand_id
1 'polypeptide(L)'
;FYDKLRAYATLIDALVAQEKSSEAADLGFDVLAHLGESFPDSTPDESMIFADYTKTKQMIETKTDDMLLNLHLMQDKNKVAAMQFLKSMFFCTYFFKQEFLPLTTFRMTQVSLSHGVCKESPFAFAG
;
A
#
# COMPACT_ATOMS: atom_id res chain seq x y z
N PHE A 1 -8.09 -12.62 12.99
CA PHE A 1 -7.15 -11.69 12.34
C PHE A 1 -7.71 -10.27 12.35
N TYR A 2 -8.88 -10.02 11.73
CA TYR A 2 -9.48 -8.68 11.59
C TYR A 2 -9.70 -7.91 12.90
N ASP A 3 -10.05 -8.57 14.01
CA ASP A 3 -10.20 -7.93 15.33
C ASP A 3 -8.89 -7.34 15.88
N LYS A 4 -7.74 -7.79 15.36
CA LYS A 4 -6.41 -7.40 15.82
C LYS A 4 -5.78 -6.28 14.98
N LEU A 5 -6.43 -5.82 13.90
CA LEU A 5 -5.86 -4.79 13.01
C LEU A 5 -5.46 -3.52 13.76
N ARG A 6 -6.28 -3.07 14.72
CA ARG A 6 -5.92 -1.92 15.56
C ARG A 6 -4.67 -2.16 16.40
N ALA A 7 -4.54 -3.36 16.98
CA ALA A 7 -3.37 -3.73 17.77
C ALA A 7 -2.10 -3.78 16.90
N TYR A 8 -2.21 -4.30 15.66
CA TYR A 8 -1.09 -4.31 14.72
C TYR A 8 -0.66 -2.89 14.33
N ALA A 9 -1.60 -1.99 14.05
CA ALA A 9 -1.26 -0.60 13.75
C ALA A 9 -0.49 0.07 14.89
N THR A 10 -0.97 -0.07 16.13
CA THR A 10 -0.27 0.45 17.32
C THR A 10 1.11 -0.19 17.52
N LEU A 11 1.25 -1.48 17.21
CA LEU A 11 2.53 -2.18 17.31
C LEU A 11 3.54 -1.67 16.26
N ILE A 12 3.10 -1.44 15.02
CA ILE A 12 3.93 -0.83 13.98
C ILE A 12 4.41 0.55 14.42
N ASP A 13 3.51 1.41 14.92
CA ASP A 13 3.88 2.75 15.40
C ASP A 13 4.88 2.67 16.57
N ALA A 14 4.70 1.72 17.49
CA ALA A 14 5.62 1.49 18.60
C ALA A 14 6.99 0.97 18.16
N LEU A 15 7.05 0.12 17.12
CA LEU A 15 8.30 -0.38 16.56
C LEU A 15 9.07 0.73 15.85
N VAL A 16 8.38 1.58 15.08
CA VAL A 16 8.97 2.76 14.44
C VAL A 16 9.53 3.72 15.49
N ALA A 17 8.78 3.98 16.58
CA ALA A 17 9.24 4.84 17.67
C ALA A 17 10.46 4.28 18.43
N GLN A 18 10.70 2.98 18.35
CA GLN A 18 11.86 2.29 18.94
C GLN A 18 13.02 2.11 17.95
N GLU A 19 12.99 2.79 16.79
CA GLU A 19 13.97 2.65 15.71
C GLU A 19 14.06 1.23 15.11
N LYS A 20 13.06 0.39 15.35
CA LYS A 20 12.94 -0.98 14.84
C LYS A 20 12.19 -1.03 13.51
N SER A 21 12.60 -0.17 12.58
CA SER A 21 11.87 0.06 11.33
C SER A 21 11.82 -1.16 10.41
N SER A 22 12.83 -2.05 10.46
CA SER A 22 12.77 -3.31 9.70
C SER A 22 11.68 -4.23 10.23
N GLU A 23 11.61 -4.45 11.55
CA GLU A 23 10.57 -5.27 12.18
C GLU A 23 9.17 -4.68 11.92
N ALA A 24 9.05 -3.35 11.93
CA ALA A 24 7.80 -2.66 11.58
C ALA A 24 7.37 -2.92 10.13
N ALA A 25 8.32 -2.89 9.19
CA ALA A 25 8.06 -3.16 7.79
C ALA A 25 7.66 -4.62 7.55
N ASP A 26 8.38 -5.56 8.14
CA ASP A 26 8.11 -6.99 7.99
C ASP A 26 6.72 -7.34 8.54
N LEU A 27 6.38 -6.84 9.74
CA LEU A 27 5.03 -6.99 10.30
C LEU A 27 3.96 -6.34 9.42
N GLY A 28 4.25 -5.16 8.86
CA GLY A 28 3.33 -4.47 7.97
C GLY A 28 3.04 -5.25 6.68
N PHE A 29 4.07 -5.81 6.04
CA PHE A 29 3.91 -6.65 4.86
C PHE A 29 3.17 -7.95 5.16
N ASP A 30 3.42 -8.57 6.32
CA ASP A 30 2.66 -9.75 6.77
C ASP A 30 1.17 -9.42 6.91
N VAL A 31 0.84 -8.30 7.56
CA VAL A 31 -0.56 -7.86 7.72
C VAL A 31 -1.20 -7.57 6.35
N LEU A 32 -0.46 -6.94 5.43
CA LEU A 32 -0.93 -6.67 4.07
C LEU A 32 -1.23 -7.95 3.28
N ALA A 33 -0.39 -8.98 3.40
CA ALA A 33 -0.63 -10.28 2.77
C ALA A 33 -1.96 -10.91 3.25
N HIS A 34 -2.26 -10.82 4.56
CA HIS A 34 -3.55 -11.28 5.11
C HIS A 34 -4.75 -10.43 4.66
N LEU A 35 -4.52 -9.19 4.24
CA LEU A 35 -5.53 -8.29 3.64
C LEU A 35 -5.63 -8.47 2.11
N GLY A 36 -4.86 -9.40 1.54
CA GLY A 36 -4.85 -9.72 0.12
C GLY A 36 -3.94 -8.83 -0.73
N GLU A 37 -3.03 -8.08 -0.11
CA GLU A 37 -2.05 -7.20 -0.78
C GLU A 37 -0.62 -7.68 -0.49
N SER A 38 -0.22 -8.80 -1.10
CA SER A 38 1.12 -9.36 -0.87
C SER A 38 2.23 -8.54 -1.54
N PHE A 39 3.40 -8.58 -0.89
CA PHE A 39 4.65 -8.01 -1.39
C PHE A 39 5.71 -9.11 -1.55
N PRO A 40 6.76 -8.89 -2.35
CA PRO A 40 7.88 -9.83 -2.46
C PRO A 40 8.61 -10.00 -1.12
N ASP A 41 9.03 -11.23 -0.80
CA ASP A 41 9.83 -11.52 0.40
C ASP A 41 11.28 -11.05 0.26
N SER A 42 11.77 -10.89 -0.98
CA SER A 42 13.10 -10.40 -1.31
C SER A 42 13.06 -8.96 -1.81
N THR A 43 14.20 -8.26 -1.73
CA THR A 43 14.36 -6.94 -2.35
C THR A 43 13.91 -6.97 -3.81
N PRO A 44 12.99 -6.08 -4.23
CA PRO A 44 12.50 -6.05 -5.60
C PRO A 44 13.62 -5.73 -6.58
N ASP A 45 13.69 -6.47 -7.68
CA ASP A 45 14.55 -6.12 -8.80
C ASP A 45 13.84 -5.20 -9.80
N GLU A 46 14.59 -4.66 -10.76
CA GLU A 46 14.07 -3.76 -11.78
C GLU A 46 12.94 -4.40 -12.61
N SER A 47 12.99 -5.72 -12.82
CA SER A 47 11.98 -6.42 -13.62
C SER A 47 10.64 -6.51 -12.88
N MET A 48 10.66 -6.74 -11.57
CA MET A 48 9.47 -6.73 -10.72
C MET A 48 8.86 -5.33 -10.66
N ILE A 49 9.70 -4.30 -10.47
CA ILE A 49 9.26 -2.90 -10.46
C ILE A 49 8.61 -2.54 -11.81
N PHE A 50 9.25 -2.92 -12.92
CA PHE A 50 8.75 -2.62 -14.26
C PHE A 50 7.44 -3.34 -14.58
N ALA A 51 7.28 -4.59 -14.13
CA ALA A 51 6.04 -5.34 -14.28
C ALA A 51 4.89 -4.66 -13.53
N ASP A 52 5.10 -4.25 -12.27
CA ASP A 52 4.06 -3.60 -11.47
C ASP A 52 3.76 -2.17 -11.94
N TYR A 53 4.77 -1.45 -12.45
CA TYR A 53 4.58 -0.20 -13.18
C TYR A 53 3.68 -0.37 -14.40
N THR A 54 3.99 -1.35 -15.26
CA THR A 54 3.24 -1.61 -16.50
C THR A 54 1.78 -1.94 -16.19
N LYS A 55 1.54 -2.79 -15.19
CA LYS A 55 0.19 -3.12 -14.70
C LYS A 55 -0.55 -1.86 -14.23
N THR A 56 0.09 -1.05 -13.40
CA THR A 56 -0.51 0.19 -12.87
C THR A 56 -0.84 1.17 -13.99
N LYS A 57 0.09 1.35 -14.93
CA LYS A 57 -0.09 2.21 -16.11
C LYS A 57 -1.28 1.76 -16.96
N GLN A 58 -1.39 0.46 -17.26
CA GLN A 58 -2.52 -0.08 -18.02
C GLN A 58 -3.85 0.18 -17.29
N MET A 59 -3.90 0.02 -15.97
CA MET A 59 -5.10 0.33 -15.19
C MET A 59 -5.50 1.80 -15.30
N ILE A 60 -4.54 2.72 -15.31
CA ILE A 60 -4.79 4.16 -15.49
C ILE A 60 -5.26 4.45 -16.92
N GLU A 61 -4.57 3.92 -17.93
CA GLU A 61 -4.88 4.17 -19.35
C GLU A 61 -6.26 3.66 -19.78
N THR A 62 -6.83 2.70 -19.04
CA THR A 62 -8.22 2.23 -19.25
C THR A 62 -9.29 3.13 -18.61
N LYS A 63 -8.92 4.23 -17.95
CA LYS A 63 -9.84 5.17 -17.30
C LYS A 63 -9.82 6.52 -18.01
N THR A 64 -10.98 7.15 -18.12
CA THR A 64 -11.07 8.56 -18.52
C THR A 64 -10.87 9.46 -17.30
N ASP A 65 -10.51 10.72 -17.54
CA ASP A 65 -10.38 11.73 -16.47
C ASP A 65 -11.66 11.83 -15.63
N ASP A 66 -12.83 11.81 -16.28
CA ASP A 66 -14.12 11.83 -15.58
C ASP A 66 -14.32 10.61 -14.68
N MET A 67 -13.90 9.41 -15.13
CA MET A 67 -13.95 8.21 -14.29
C MET A 67 -13.01 8.31 -13.08
N LEU A 68 -11.83 8.91 -13.25
CA LEU A 68 -10.86 9.11 -12.18
C LEU A 68 -11.35 10.13 -11.14
N LEU A 69 -11.95 11.24 -11.61
CA LEU A 69 -12.52 12.28 -10.75
C LEU A 69 -13.75 11.79 -9.98
N ASN A 70 -14.50 10.84 -10.56
CA ASN A 70 -15.72 10.28 -9.96
C ASN A 70 -15.50 8.89 -9.35
N LEU A 71 -14.28 8.53 -8.95
CA LEU A 71 -14.05 7.29 -8.21
C LEU A 71 -14.89 7.29 -6.92
N HIS A 72 -15.69 6.24 -6.75
CA HIS A 72 -16.53 6.06 -5.58
C HIS A 72 -15.70 5.89 -4.30
N LEU A 73 -16.33 6.12 -3.14
CA LEU A 73 -15.71 5.84 -1.85
C LEU A 73 -15.54 4.33 -1.65
N MET A 74 -14.39 3.92 -1.15
CA MET A 74 -14.07 2.53 -0.86
C MET A 74 -14.98 1.96 0.23
N GLN A 75 -15.74 0.92 -0.12
CA GLN A 75 -16.72 0.29 0.78
C GLN A 75 -16.18 -0.97 1.47
N ASP A 76 -15.23 -1.66 0.84
CA ASP A 76 -14.62 -2.86 1.41
C ASP A 76 -13.72 -2.49 2.60
N LYS A 77 -14.16 -2.88 3.79
CA LYS A 77 -13.44 -2.62 5.05
C LYS A 77 -12.04 -3.23 5.07
N ASN A 78 -11.82 -4.36 4.39
CA ASN A 78 -10.51 -4.98 4.29
C ASN A 78 -9.58 -4.16 3.42
N LYS A 79 -10.08 -3.57 2.33
CA LYS A 79 -9.29 -2.67 1.48
C LYS A 79 -9.03 -1.33 2.15
N VAL A 80 -9.99 -0.80 2.92
CA VAL A 80 -9.76 0.39 3.75
C VAL A 80 -8.67 0.13 4.79
N ALA A 81 -8.69 -1.04 5.43
CA ALA A 81 -7.62 -1.45 6.33
C ALA A 81 -6.28 -1.61 5.57
N ALA A 82 -6.28 -2.24 4.40
CA ALA A 82 -5.08 -2.41 3.60
C ALA A 82 -4.44 -1.06 3.26
N MET A 83 -5.25 -0.07 2.86
CA MET A 83 -4.78 1.29 2.58
C MET A 83 -4.16 1.98 3.81
N GLN A 84 -4.67 1.74 5.01
CA GLN A 84 -4.06 2.24 6.26
C GLN A 84 -2.67 1.64 6.48
N PHE A 85 -2.52 0.32 6.32
CA PHE A 85 -1.22 -0.33 6.44
C PHE A 85 -0.27 0.05 5.30
N LEU A 86 -0.76 0.18 4.06
CA LEU A 86 0.02 0.68 2.93
C LEU A 86 0.54 2.10 3.18
N LYS A 87 -0.27 2.99 3.78
CA LYS A 87 0.19 4.31 4.19
C LYS A 87 1.31 4.22 5.23
N SER A 88 1.22 3.34 6.23
CA SER A 88 2.33 3.13 7.18
C SER A 88 3.58 2.60 6.47
N MET A 89 3.41 1.64 5.55
CA MET A 89 4.51 1.08 4.76
C MET A 89 5.12 2.10 3.80
N PHE A 90 4.34 3.03 3.24
CA PHE A 90 4.85 4.12 2.42
C PHE A 90 5.89 4.94 3.19
N PHE A 91 5.58 5.32 4.44
CA PHE A 91 6.57 6.00 5.28
C PHE A 91 7.76 5.11 5.65
N CYS A 92 7.55 3.84 6.02
CA CYS A 92 8.65 2.93 6.33
C CYS A 92 9.59 2.72 5.13
N THR A 93 9.04 2.50 3.93
CA THR A 93 9.81 2.28 2.70
C THR A 93 10.51 3.55 2.25
N TYR A 94 9.89 4.73 2.40
CA TYR A 94 10.54 6.01 2.09
C TYR A 94 11.84 6.23 2.89
N PHE A 95 11.85 5.86 4.18
CA PHE A 95 12.99 6.11 5.07
C PHE A 95 13.98 4.93 5.19
N PHE A 96 13.53 3.67 5.07
CA PHE A 96 14.33 2.51 5.49
C PHE A 96 14.43 1.38 4.46
N LYS A 97 13.49 1.26 3.52
CA LYS A 97 13.45 0.21 2.48
C LYS A 97 13.01 0.81 1.13
N GLN A 98 13.84 1.70 0.59
CA GLN A 98 13.49 2.54 -0.57
C GLN A 98 13.17 1.74 -1.83
N GLU A 99 13.71 0.53 -1.94
CA GLU A 99 13.49 -0.42 -3.04
C GLU A 99 12.03 -0.89 -3.12
N PHE A 100 11.30 -0.87 -2.00
CA PHE A 100 9.89 -1.25 -1.91
C PHE A 100 8.94 -0.06 -2.11
N LEU A 101 9.46 1.17 -2.12
CA LEU A 101 8.63 2.38 -2.24
C LEU A 101 7.81 2.37 -3.55
N PRO A 102 8.37 2.06 -4.74
CA PRO A 102 7.60 2.03 -5.98
C PRO A 102 6.45 1.01 -5.92
N LEU A 103 6.71 -0.20 -5.42
CA LEU A 103 5.68 -1.24 -5.31
C LEU A 103 4.57 -0.82 -4.34
N THR A 104 4.93 -0.13 -3.25
CA THR A 104 3.95 0.35 -2.27
C THR A 104 3.03 1.40 -2.90
N THR A 105 3.60 2.38 -3.60
CA THR A 105 2.83 3.42 -4.30
C THR A 105 1.95 2.83 -5.39
N PHE A 106 2.50 1.94 -6.24
CA PHE A 106 1.76 1.26 -7.29
C PHE A 106 0.60 0.45 -6.72
N ARG A 107 0.82 -0.28 -5.63
CA ARG A 107 -0.22 -1.03 -4.92
C ARG A 107 -1.33 -0.12 -4.42
N MET A 108 -1.02 1.02 -3.80
CA MET A 108 -2.03 1.98 -3.35
C MET A 108 -2.86 2.52 -4.51
N THR A 109 -2.23 2.77 -5.67
CA THR A 109 -2.91 3.21 -6.89
C THR A 109 -3.83 2.13 -7.43
N GLN A 110 -3.34 0.89 -7.58
CA GLN A 110 -4.12 -0.25 -8.07
C GLN A 110 -5.34 -0.52 -7.19
N VAL A 111 -5.19 -0.47 -5.86
CA VAL A 111 -6.30 -0.66 -4.91
C VAL A 111 -7.32 0.46 -5.05
N SER A 112 -6.86 1.72 -5.14
CA SER A 112 -7.76 2.88 -5.29
C SER A 112 -8.54 2.84 -6.61
N LEU A 113 -7.90 2.44 -7.71
CA LEU A 113 -8.55 2.31 -9.02
C LEU A 113 -9.57 1.15 -9.08
N SER A 114 -9.36 0.10 -8.29
CA SER A 114 -10.21 -1.10 -8.32
C SER A 114 -11.36 -1.06 -7.32
N HIS A 115 -11.11 -0.49 -6.13
CA HIS A 115 -12.03 -0.55 -5.00
C HIS A 115 -12.57 0.82 -4.57
N GLY A 116 -12.24 1.89 -5.30
CA GLY A 116 -12.61 3.24 -4.95
C GLY A 116 -11.58 3.91 -4.03
N VAL A 117 -11.81 5.19 -3.71
CA VAL A 117 -10.87 6.01 -2.95
C VAL A 117 -11.20 6.04 -1.46
N CYS A 118 -10.18 6.25 -0.64
CA CYS A 118 -10.29 6.45 0.80
C CYS A 118 -9.36 7.59 1.25
N LYS A 119 -9.33 7.89 2.55
CA LYS A 119 -8.53 9.00 3.10
C LYS A 119 -7.02 8.84 2.86
N GLU A 120 -6.54 7.61 2.65
CA GLU A 120 -5.15 7.31 2.30
C GLU A 120 -4.85 7.33 0.79
N SER A 121 -5.86 7.34 -0.09
CA SER A 121 -5.64 7.35 -1.54
C SER A 121 -4.79 8.52 -2.07
N PRO A 122 -4.80 9.74 -1.49
CA PRO A 122 -3.93 10.82 -1.96
C PRO A 122 -2.42 10.48 -1.98
N PHE A 123 -1.94 9.62 -1.07
CA PHE A 123 -0.54 9.17 -1.07
C PHE A 123 -0.19 8.36 -2.33
N ALA A 124 -1.17 7.74 -2.97
CA ALA A 124 -0.99 7.00 -4.22
C ALA A 124 -0.81 7.91 -5.44
N PHE A 125 -1.45 9.09 -5.42
CA PHE A 125 -1.52 9.99 -6.58
C PHE A 125 -0.52 11.15 -6.52
N ALA A 126 -0.04 11.51 -5.33
CA ALA A 126 0.93 12.57 -5.12
C ALA A 126 2.37 12.06 -4.93
N GLY A 127 2.56 10.74 -4.84
CA GLY A 127 3.85 10.08 -4.63
C GLY A 127 4.67 9.92 -5.90
#